data_AF-A0A177NDU0-F1
#
_entry.id   AF-A0A177NDU0-F1
#
_cell.length_a   1.000
_cell.length_b   1.000
_cell.length_c   1.000
_cell.angle_alpha   90.00
_cell.angle_beta   90.00
_cell.angle_gamma   90.00
#
_symmetry.space_group_name_H-M   'P 1'
#
loop_
_entity.id
_entity.type
_entity.pdbx_description
1 polymer ?
#
loop_
_entity_poly.entity_id
_entity_poly.type
_entity_poly.pdbx_seq_one_letter_code
_entity_poly.pdbx_strand_id
1 'polypeptide(L)'
;MFLAEAKGRYSPVSFGNKEFGKWRDQFKRVAFVDSSGVTHSIKGHIVATRFSTENNSGRVMSGIWAEDPESPGERPLNQNSSAELGRAIIAAHYSNIATKIGQPLLASALASGVALPEQLSILGIAWRVVAGPLEGRRFIGGYFSPDGAPASARDSKGRIVFEKPDPLRLDRSSATFVGLEESIFRQVVSLARSEAEAVPQLSRFEQTDFFYSGFSVLRDGSAIGPIEFFSPDENVTL
;
A
#
# COMPACT_ATOMS: atom_id res chain seq x y z
N MET A 1 -11.51 11.52 0.13
CA MET A 1 -12.56 10.72 0.79
C MET A 1 -11.93 9.41 1.24
N PHE A 2 -11.98 9.04 2.53
CA PHE A 2 -11.40 7.78 3.01
C PHE A 2 -12.50 6.72 3.09
N LEU A 3 -12.59 5.87 2.07
CA LEU A 3 -13.51 4.71 2.05
C LEU A 3 -12.95 3.51 2.83
N ALA A 4 -11.64 3.53 3.10
CA ALA A 4 -10.94 2.63 4.01
C ALA A 4 -9.75 3.40 4.61
N GLU A 5 -9.48 3.24 5.89
CA GLU A 5 -8.37 3.91 6.58
C GLU A 5 -7.75 2.96 7.62
N ALA A 6 -6.46 2.67 7.47
CA ALA A 6 -5.70 1.90 8.46
C ALA A 6 -4.92 2.86 9.36
N LYS A 7 -5.21 2.86 10.67
CA LYS A 7 -4.56 3.72 11.67
C LYS A 7 -3.70 2.89 12.62
N GLY A 8 -2.38 3.10 12.58
CA GLY A 8 -1.46 2.59 13.60
C GLY A 8 -1.33 3.59 14.77
N ARG A 9 -1.36 3.10 16.01
CA ARG A 9 -1.12 3.92 17.21
C ARG A 9 -0.33 3.13 18.25
N TYR A 10 0.49 3.85 19.02
CA TYR A 10 1.20 3.29 20.19
C TYR A 10 0.29 3.15 21.42
N SER A 11 -0.77 3.97 21.51
CA SER A 11 -1.77 3.90 22.59
C SER A 11 -2.83 2.84 22.28
N PRO A 12 -3.21 1.99 23.25
CA PRO A 12 -4.19 0.93 23.03
C PRO A 12 -5.59 1.49 22.73
N VAL A 13 -6.26 0.89 21.76
CA VAL A 13 -7.68 1.14 21.46
C VAL A 13 -8.52 -0.08 21.84
N SER A 14 -9.58 0.14 22.60
CA SER A 14 -10.56 -0.90 22.97
C SER A 14 -11.98 -0.37 22.72
N PHE A 15 -12.94 -1.26 22.49
CA PHE A 15 -14.32 -0.88 22.16
C PHE A 15 -14.98 0.06 23.18
N GLY A 16 -14.61 -0.03 24.45
CA GLY A 16 -15.16 0.85 25.50
C GLY A 16 -14.54 2.24 25.60
N ASN A 17 -13.50 2.54 24.81
CA ASN A 17 -12.77 3.80 24.96
C ASN A 17 -13.31 4.91 24.03
N LYS A 18 -13.10 6.17 24.42
CA LYS A 18 -13.55 7.34 23.65
C LYS A 18 -12.94 7.41 22.25
N GLU A 19 -11.73 6.88 22.07
CA GLU A 19 -11.06 6.88 20.77
C GLU A 19 -11.75 5.94 19.77
N PHE A 20 -12.21 4.79 20.21
CA PHE A 20 -13.01 3.87 19.40
C PHE A 20 -14.34 4.51 19.01
N GLY A 21 -15.01 5.18 19.95
CA GLY A 21 -16.21 5.98 19.65
C GLY A 21 -15.98 7.00 18.54
N LYS A 22 -14.85 7.75 18.58
CA LYS A 22 -14.47 8.69 17.52
C LYS A 22 -14.23 8.00 16.17
N TRP A 23 -13.71 6.78 16.16
CA TRP A 23 -13.50 6.01 14.93
C TRP A 23 -14.84 5.54 14.37
N ARG A 24 -15.70 4.97 15.20
CA ARG A 24 -17.06 4.57 14.82
C ARG A 24 -17.84 5.76 14.25
N ASP A 25 -17.75 6.93 14.86
CA ASP A 25 -18.43 8.13 14.38
C ASP A 25 -17.90 8.65 13.04
N GLN A 26 -16.71 8.24 12.58
CA GLN A 26 -16.26 8.57 11.22
C GLN A 26 -17.11 7.89 10.15
N PHE A 27 -17.67 6.70 10.43
CA PHE A 27 -18.56 6.00 9.50
C PHE A 27 -19.89 6.73 9.27
N LYS A 28 -20.32 7.56 10.23
CA LYS A 28 -21.51 8.42 10.07
C LYS A 28 -21.25 9.64 9.16
N ARG A 29 -19.99 9.96 8.87
CA ARG A 29 -19.61 11.14 8.06
C ARG A 29 -19.60 10.87 6.56
N VAL A 30 -19.71 9.61 6.16
CA VAL A 30 -19.67 9.19 4.77
C VAL A 30 -21.06 8.73 4.38
N ALA A 31 -21.63 9.38 3.37
CA ALA A 31 -22.85 8.93 2.71
C ALA A 31 -22.47 8.45 1.32
N PHE A 32 -22.99 7.31 0.90
CA PHE A 32 -22.88 6.87 -0.48
C PHE A 32 -24.14 7.24 -1.20
N VAL A 33 -24.01 8.09 -2.22
CA VAL A 33 -25.12 8.63 -2.99
C VAL A 33 -24.95 8.16 -4.42
N ASP A 34 -25.97 7.51 -4.97
CA ASP A 34 -25.95 7.10 -6.38
C ASP A 34 -26.21 8.28 -7.32
N SER A 35 -26.14 8.04 -8.63
CA SER A 35 -26.40 9.05 -9.65
C SER A 35 -27.84 9.59 -9.64
N SER A 36 -28.77 8.91 -8.98
CA SER A 36 -30.16 9.34 -8.79
C SER A 36 -30.38 10.16 -7.51
N GLY A 37 -29.34 10.36 -6.71
CA GLY A 37 -29.40 11.09 -5.45
C GLY A 37 -29.84 10.26 -4.25
N VAL A 38 -29.97 8.93 -4.40
CA VAL A 38 -30.41 8.03 -3.33
C VAL A 38 -29.22 7.65 -2.45
N THR A 39 -29.41 7.71 -1.14
CA THR A 39 -28.37 7.33 -0.17
C THR A 39 -28.44 5.83 0.15
N HIS A 40 -27.33 5.12 0.00
CA HIS A 40 -27.23 3.69 0.26
C HIS A 40 -26.48 3.37 1.56
N SER A 41 -26.95 2.33 2.27
CA SER A 41 -26.22 1.77 3.40
C SER A 41 -25.13 0.82 2.88
N ILE A 42 -23.95 0.94 3.48
CA ILE A 42 -22.78 0.14 3.14
C ILE A 42 -22.25 -0.46 4.42
N LYS A 43 -21.91 -1.74 4.35
CA LYS A 43 -21.24 -2.44 5.43
C LYS A 43 -19.77 -2.03 5.50
N GLY A 44 -19.40 -1.35 6.58
CA GLY A 44 -18.03 -1.02 6.93
C GLY A 44 -17.36 -2.13 7.74
N HIS A 45 -16.04 -2.04 7.89
CA HIS A 45 -15.27 -2.86 8.84
C HIS A 45 -14.30 -1.96 9.59
N ILE A 46 -14.31 -2.03 10.91
CA ILE A 46 -13.34 -1.42 11.82
C ILE A 46 -12.53 -2.54 12.42
N VAL A 47 -11.25 -2.62 12.07
CA VAL A 47 -10.30 -3.54 12.70
C VAL A 47 -9.29 -2.73 13.51
N ALA A 48 -9.27 -2.94 14.81
CA ALA A 48 -8.30 -2.37 15.72
C ALA A 48 -7.37 -3.48 16.21
N THR A 49 -6.06 -3.29 16.05
CA THR A 49 -5.04 -4.19 16.57
C THR A 49 -4.22 -3.49 17.64
N ARG A 50 -3.98 -4.19 18.74
CA ARG A 50 -3.09 -3.78 19.82
C ARG A 50 -1.94 -4.76 19.86
N PHE A 51 -0.73 -4.23 19.84
CA PHE A 51 0.49 -5.02 19.98
C PHE A 51 1.12 -4.77 21.35
N SER A 52 1.43 -5.87 22.03
CA SER A 52 2.40 -5.88 23.13
C SER A 52 3.80 -5.70 22.56
N THR A 53 4.61 -4.91 23.25
CA THR A 53 6.01 -4.61 22.92
C THR A 53 6.85 -4.89 24.16
N GLU A 54 8.16 -5.02 23.99
CA GLU A 54 9.11 -5.22 25.09
C GLU A 54 8.93 -4.19 26.22
N ASN A 55 8.66 -2.93 25.86
CA ASN A 55 8.48 -1.83 26.80
C ASN A 55 7.14 -1.85 27.57
N ASN A 56 6.13 -2.61 27.12
CA ASN A 56 4.79 -2.56 27.72
C ASN A 56 4.16 -3.94 28.01
N SER A 57 4.92 -5.01 27.83
CA SER A 57 4.47 -6.40 27.93
C SER A 57 3.87 -6.78 29.29
N GLY A 58 4.38 -6.22 30.39
CA GLY A 58 3.83 -6.44 31.73
C GLY A 58 2.46 -5.79 31.99
N ARG A 59 2.00 -4.88 31.11
CA ARG A 59 0.72 -4.14 31.27
C ARG A 59 -0.22 -4.33 30.09
N VAL A 60 0.27 -4.88 28.97
CA VAL A 60 -0.42 -4.88 27.69
C VAL A 60 -0.39 -6.27 27.07
N MET A 61 -1.59 -6.85 26.93
CA MET A 61 -1.82 -8.04 26.10
C MET A 61 -2.11 -7.60 24.66
N SER A 62 -1.52 -8.30 23.69
CA SER A 62 -1.87 -8.14 22.28
C SER A 62 -3.32 -8.59 22.05
N GLY A 63 -4.03 -7.93 21.14
CA GLY A 63 -5.42 -8.25 20.85
C GLY A 63 -5.91 -7.64 19.54
N ILE A 64 -6.95 -8.24 18.98
CA ILE A 64 -7.64 -7.76 17.78
C ILE A 64 -9.11 -7.56 18.16
N TRP A 65 -9.66 -6.41 17.76
CA TRP A 65 -11.07 -6.09 17.88
C TRP A 65 -11.61 -5.74 16.50
N ALA A 66 -12.68 -6.40 16.08
CA ALA A 66 -13.33 -6.18 14.80
C ALA A 66 -14.82 -5.87 15.00
N GLU A 67 -15.28 -4.77 14.42
CA GLU A 67 -16.71 -4.42 14.33
C GLU A 67 -17.06 -4.11 12.87
N ASP A 68 -18.29 -4.39 12.47
CA ASP A 68 -18.80 -4.24 11.10
C ASP A 68 -19.97 -3.24 11.02
N PRO A 69 -19.74 -1.94 11.30
CA PRO A 69 -20.82 -0.95 11.35
C PRO A 69 -21.41 -0.71 9.95
N GLU A 70 -22.70 -0.42 9.89
CA GLU A 70 -23.35 0.06 8.66
C GLU A 70 -23.29 1.60 8.58
N SER A 71 -23.01 2.12 7.38
CA SER A 71 -23.18 3.55 7.09
C SER A 71 -24.67 3.91 7.04
N PRO A 72 -25.03 5.18 7.33
CA PRO A 72 -26.39 5.65 7.11
C PRO A 72 -26.83 5.46 5.66
N GLY A 73 -28.06 5.02 5.44
CA GLY A 73 -28.66 4.91 4.12
C GLY A 73 -29.99 4.16 4.16
N GLU A 74 -30.84 4.40 3.17
CA GLU A 74 -32.21 3.89 3.14
C GLU A 74 -32.31 2.52 2.44
N ARG A 75 -31.32 2.19 1.60
CA ARG A 75 -31.31 0.98 0.78
C ARG A 75 -29.91 0.38 0.68
N PRO A 76 -29.78 -0.95 0.57
CA PRO A 76 -28.48 -1.56 0.26
C PRO A 76 -28.00 -1.18 -1.15
N LEU A 77 -26.70 -1.35 -1.41
CA LEU A 77 -26.13 -1.22 -2.75
C LEU A 77 -26.67 -2.31 -3.69
N ASN A 78 -26.96 -1.93 -4.94
CA ASN A 78 -27.17 -2.90 -6.01
C ASN A 78 -25.82 -3.45 -6.51
N GLN A 79 -25.84 -4.50 -7.35
CA GLN A 79 -24.62 -5.15 -7.83
C GLN A 79 -23.69 -4.21 -8.63
N ASN A 80 -24.25 -3.33 -9.46
CA ASN A 80 -23.47 -2.42 -10.31
C ASN A 80 -22.79 -1.34 -9.45
N SER A 81 -23.55 -0.66 -8.58
CA SER A 81 -23.00 0.35 -7.66
C SER A 81 -22.00 -0.27 -6.66
N SER A 82 -22.18 -1.53 -6.28
CA SER A 82 -21.19 -2.27 -5.50
C SER A 82 -19.89 -2.53 -6.28
N ALA A 83 -19.97 -2.78 -7.58
CA ALA A 83 -18.81 -2.94 -8.44
C ALA A 83 -18.04 -1.61 -8.57
N GLU A 84 -18.73 -0.51 -8.89
CA GLU A 84 -18.13 0.83 -8.98
C GLU A 84 -17.43 1.24 -7.69
N LEU A 85 -18.08 1.03 -6.54
CA LEU A 85 -17.49 1.29 -5.23
C LEU A 85 -16.26 0.41 -4.98
N GLY A 86 -16.34 -0.88 -5.29
CA GLY A 86 -15.21 -1.80 -5.17
C GLY A 86 -14.01 -1.35 -5.98
N ARG A 87 -14.25 -0.88 -7.22
CA ARG A 87 -13.21 -0.31 -8.08
C ARG A 87 -12.59 0.95 -7.46
N ALA A 88 -13.42 1.86 -6.95
CA ALA A 88 -12.96 3.09 -6.29
C ALA A 88 -12.10 2.80 -5.04
N ILE A 89 -12.48 1.80 -4.25
CA ILE A 89 -11.70 1.36 -3.07
C ILE A 89 -10.34 0.81 -3.50
N ILE A 90 -10.30 -0.06 -4.51
CA ILE A 90 -9.04 -0.60 -5.04
C ILE A 90 -8.16 0.52 -5.57
N ALA A 91 -8.71 1.43 -6.37
CA ALA A 91 -7.97 2.56 -6.92
C ALA A 91 -7.42 3.47 -5.82
N ALA A 92 -8.22 3.81 -4.80
CA ALA A 92 -7.77 4.59 -3.66
C ALA A 92 -6.65 3.90 -2.86
N HIS A 93 -6.74 2.58 -2.66
CA HIS A 93 -5.69 1.80 -2.01
C HIS A 93 -4.36 1.90 -2.77
N TYR A 94 -4.38 1.61 -4.07
CA TYR A 94 -3.17 1.65 -4.90
C TYR A 94 -2.68 3.07 -5.20
N SER A 95 -3.53 4.09 -5.14
CA SER A 95 -3.10 5.49 -5.20
C SER A 95 -2.14 5.84 -4.07
N ASN A 96 -2.44 5.37 -2.85
CA ASN A 96 -1.56 5.58 -1.70
C ASN A 96 -0.22 4.85 -1.87
N ILE A 97 -0.23 3.64 -2.45
CA ILE A 97 1.00 2.89 -2.76
C ILE A 97 1.80 3.64 -3.84
N ALA A 98 1.16 4.02 -4.95
CA ALA A 98 1.76 4.78 -6.04
C ALA A 98 2.44 6.07 -5.55
N THR A 99 1.81 6.77 -4.60
CA THR A 99 2.39 7.95 -3.96
C THR A 99 3.72 7.61 -3.25
N LYS A 100 3.75 6.52 -2.46
CA LYS A 100 4.94 6.10 -1.70
C LYS A 100 6.10 5.68 -2.59
N ILE A 101 5.81 5.11 -3.76
CA ILE A 101 6.84 4.67 -4.72
C ILE A 101 7.19 5.75 -5.76
N GLY A 102 6.76 7.00 -5.53
CA GLY A 102 7.15 8.15 -6.36
C GLY A 102 6.45 8.22 -7.73
N GLN A 103 5.20 7.75 -7.82
CA GLN A 103 4.40 7.73 -9.05
C GLN A 103 3.22 8.73 -8.98
N PRO A 104 3.47 10.06 -9.01
CA PRO A 104 2.43 11.07 -8.76
C PRO A 104 1.32 11.10 -9.80
N LEU A 105 1.64 10.90 -11.09
CA LEU A 105 0.64 10.88 -12.17
C LEU A 105 -0.30 9.68 -12.02
N LEU A 106 0.25 8.49 -11.79
CA LEU A 106 -0.52 7.28 -11.52
C LEU A 106 -1.37 7.43 -10.26
N ALA A 107 -0.79 7.96 -9.17
CA ALA A 107 -1.50 8.19 -7.92
C ALA A 107 -2.69 9.13 -8.12
N SER A 108 -2.50 10.23 -8.86
CA SER A 108 -3.56 11.21 -9.15
C SER A 108 -4.68 10.61 -10.02
N ALA A 109 -4.35 9.86 -11.07
CA ALA A 109 -5.34 9.18 -11.92
C ALA A 109 -6.22 8.22 -11.10
N LEU A 110 -5.58 7.38 -10.27
CA LEU A 110 -6.27 6.44 -9.38
C LEU A 110 -7.14 7.14 -8.31
N ALA A 111 -6.67 8.26 -7.75
CA ALA A 111 -7.41 9.00 -6.72
C ALA A 111 -8.62 9.75 -7.26
N SER A 112 -8.50 10.31 -8.46
CA SER A 112 -9.53 11.15 -9.08
C SER A 112 -10.52 10.35 -9.94
N GLY A 113 -10.15 9.13 -10.35
CA GLY A 113 -10.90 8.35 -11.32
C GLY A 113 -10.75 8.84 -12.76
N VAL A 114 -9.94 9.87 -13.01
CA VAL A 114 -9.63 10.35 -14.35
C VAL A 114 -8.68 9.37 -15.01
N ALA A 115 -9.08 8.82 -16.16
CA ALA A 115 -8.28 7.85 -16.89
C ALA A 115 -6.92 8.42 -17.31
N LEU A 116 -5.86 7.64 -17.11
CA LEU A 116 -4.52 7.98 -17.56
C LEU A 116 -4.45 7.81 -19.10
N PRO A 117 -4.08 8.85 -19.87
CA PRO A 117 -3.92 8.73 -21.32
C PRO A 117 -2.86 7.69 -21.71
N GLU A 118 -3.11 6.92 -22.77
CA GLU A 118 -2.16 5.93 -23.31
C GLU A 118 -0.83 6.55 -23.79
N GLN A 119 -0.83 7.85 -24.11
CA GLN A 119 0.37 8.56 -24.53
C GLN A 119 1.31 8.91 -23.37
N LEU A 120 0.83 8.85 -22.11
CA LEU A 120 1.66 9.09 -20.94
C LEU A 120 2.34 7.80 -20.48
N SER A 121 3.66 7.83 -20.51
CA SER A 121 4.50 6.75 -20.00
C SER A 121 4.64 6.83 -18.49
N ILE A 122 4.42 5.69 -17.82
CA ILE A 122 4.73 5.49 -16.41
C ILE A 122 6.10 4.83 -16.32
N LEU A 123 7.08 5.58 -15.82
CA LEU A 123 8.45 5.11 -15.62
C LEU A 123 8.65 4.61 -14.20
N GLY A 124 9.12 3.37 -14.04
CA GLY A 124 9.56 2.81 -12.77
C GLY A 124 10.92 2.13 -12.91
N ILE A 125 11.57 1.84 -11.77
CA ILE A 125 12.78 1.02 -11.73
C ILE A 125 12.37 -0.34 -11.16
N ALA A 126 12.70 -1.41 -11.89
CA ALA A 126 12.57 -2.77 -11.39
C ALA A 126 13.72 -3.11 -10.45
N TRP A 127 13.38 -3.73 -9.34
CA TRP A 127 14.31 -4.22 -8.32
C TRP A 127 14.07 -5.71 -8.15
N ARG A 128 15.14 -6.48 -8.24
CA ARG A 128 15.14 -7.93 -8.06
C ARG A 128 15.56 -8.28 -6.64
N VAL A 129 14.80 -9.16 -5.99
CA VAL A 129 15.20 -9.72 -4.70
C VAL A 129 16.37 -10.68 -4.88
N VAL A 130 17.42 -10.53 -4.08
CA VAL A 130 18.68 -11.29 -4.23
C VAL A 130 18.86 -12.44 -3.23
N ALA A 131 17.96 -12.58 -2.26
CA ALA A 131 18.06 -13.61 -1.23
C ALA A 131 16.72 -13.99 -0.62
N GLY A 132 16.64 -15.20 -0.07
CA GLY A 132 15.46 -15.71 0.65
C GLY A 132 14.42 -16.35 -0.28
N PRO A 133 13.22 -16.68 0.23
CA PRO A 133 12.17 -17.38 -0.52
C PRO A 133 11.60 -16.58 -1.70
N LEU A 134 11.93 -15.28 -1.75
CA LEU A 134 11.53 -14.35 -2.80
C LEU A 134 12.62 -14.11 -3.83
N GLU A 135 13.76 -14.79 -3.76
CA GLU A 135 14.88 -14.61 -4.69
C GLU A 135 14.41 -14.67 -6.16
N GLY A 136 14.87 -13.70 -6.95
CA GLY A 136 14.48 -13.54 -8.35
C GLY A 136 13.17 -12.80 -8.58
N ARG A 137 12.32 -12.61 -7.56
CA ARG A 137 11.08 -11.80 -7.70
C ARG A 137 11.41 -10.34 -7.96
N ARG A 138 10.56 -9.68 -8.75
CA ARG A 138 10.75 -8.30 -9.21
C ARG A 138 9.66 -7.37 -8.66
N PHE A 139 10.10 -6.21 -8.21
CA PHE A 139 9.26 -5.16 -7.64
C PHE A 139 9.59 -3.81 -8.31
N ILE A 140 8.57 -3.02 -8.62
CA ILE A 140 8.72 -1.64 -9.10
C ILE A 140 8.69 -0.72 -7.89
N GLY A 141 9.73 0.10 -7.72
CA GLY A 141 9.81 0.97 -6.57
C GLY A 141 11.12 1.74 -6.43
N GLY A 142 11.39 2.13 -5.19
CA GLY A 142 12.56 2.91 -4.82
C GLY A 142 12.88 2.72 -3.34
N TYR A 143 13.74 3.58 -2.81
CA TYR A 143 14.16 3.48 -1.42
C TYR A 143 14.18 4.84 -0.73
N PHE A 144 13.99 4.83 0.59
CA PHE A 144 14.19 5.97 1.46
C PHE A 144 15.51 5.79 2.22
N SER A 145 16.39 6.79 2.13
CA SER A 145 17.64 6.83 2.88
C SER A 145 17.49 7.75 4.09
N PRO A 146 17.80 7.30 5.31
CA PRO A 146 17.64 8.09 6.55
C PRO A 146 18.46 9.39 6.56
N ASP A 147 19.60 9.43 5.86
CA ASP A 147 20.49 10.59 5.85
C ASP A 147 20.29 11.50 4.61
N GLY A 148 19.32 11.19 3.75
CA GLY A 148 19.13 11.87 2.46
C GLY A 148 20.28 11.68 1.46
N ALA A 149 21.38 11.04 1.87
CA ALA A 149 22.48 10.67 1.01
C ALA A 149 22.00 9.62 0.00
N PRO A 150 22.29 9.80 -1.31
CA PRO A 150 22.02 8.76 -2.28
C PRO A 150 22.84 7.53 -1.88
N ALA A 151 22.18 6.39 -1.74
CA ALA A 151 22.86 5.11 -1.55
C ALA A 151 23.62 4.68 -2.82
N SER A 152 23.69 5.57 -3.83
CA SER A 152 24.35 5.36 -5.10
C SER A 152 25.32 6.48 -5.48
N ALA A 153 26.50 6.05 -5.90
CA ALA A 153 27.50 6.84 -6.60
C ALA A 153 27.38 6.61 -8.11
N ARG A 154 28.06 7.43 -8.93
CA ARG A 154 28.34 7.07 -10.32
C ARG A 154 29.75 6.49 -10.40
N ASP A 155 29.91 5.34 -11.05
CA ASP A 155 31.24 4.81 -11.32
C ASP A 155 31.98 5.68 -12.36
N SER A 156 33.25 5.36 -12.61
CA SER A 156 34.08 6.02 -13.63
C SER A 156 33.54 5.89 -15.06
N LYS A 157 32.50 5.08 -15.28
CA LYS A 157 31.78 4.90 -16.55
C LYS A 157 30.40 5.58 -16.53
N GLY A 158 30.09 6.35 -15.49
CA GLY A 158 28.83 7.06 -15.33
C GLY A 158 27.64 6.18 -14.92
N ARG A 159 27.87 4.90 -14.62
CA ARG A 159 26.80 3.98 -14.18
C ARG A 159 26.48 4.22 -12.72
N ILE A 160 25.20 4.17 -12.38
CA ILE A 160 24.75 4.25 -10.99
C ILE A 160 25.21 2.96 -10.29
N VAL A 161 26.10 3.09 -9.31
CA VAL A 161 26.59 2.00 -8.44
C VAL A 161 26.17 2.31 -7.03
N PHE A 162 25.54 1.35 -6.38
CA PHE A 162 25.16 1.48 -4.99
C PHE A 162 26.41 1.34 -4.11
N GLU A 163 26.57 2.20 -3.11
CA GLU A 163 27.68 2.06 -2.16
C GLU A 163 27.61 0.67 -1.55
N LYS A 164 28.71 -0.08 -1.64
CA LYS A 164 28.81 -1.35 -0.92
C LYS A 164 28.75 -1.03 0.59
N PRO A 165 27.85 -1.65 1.36
CA PRO A 165 27.86 -1.48 2.80
C PRO A 165 29.22 -1.94 3.34
N ASP A 166 29.84 -1.12 4.19
CA ASP A 166 31.04 -1.52 4.95
C ASP A 166 30.59 -2.47 6.06
N PRO A 167 30.90 -3.78 5.97
CA PRO A 167 30.39 -4.78 6.90
C PRO A 167 30.98 -4.63 8.31
N LEU A 168 32.04 -3.82 8.49
CA LEU A 168 32.67 -3.58 9.78
C LEU A 168 32.06 -2.35 10.49
N ARG A 169 31.24 -1.57 9.78
CA ARG A 169 30.70 -0.30 10.27
C ARG A 169 29.27 -0.48 10.78
N LEU A 170 29.11 -0.52 12.10
CA LEU A 170 27.82 -0.77 12.76
C LEU A 170 26.93 0.48 12.89
N ASP A 171 27.47 1.69 12.67
CA ASP A 171 26.75 2.97 12.81
C ASP A 171 26.08 3.44 11.52
N ARG A 172 25.96 2.60 10.48
CA ARG A 172 25.22 2.91 9.24
C ARG A 172 23.80 2.35 9.29
N SER A 173 22.83 3.22 9.11
CA SER A 173 21.43 2.86 8.92
C SER A 173 21.21 2.42 7.46
N SER A 174 20.64 1.23 7.27
CA SER A 174 20.27 0.73 5.95
C SER A 174 19.14 1.58 5.36
N ALA A 175 19.16 1.80 4.05
CA ALA A 175 18.03 2.38 3.35
C ALA A 175 16.86 1.38 3.28
N THR A 176 15.64 1.91 3.32
CA THR A 176 14.44 1.07 3.26
C THR A 176 13.86 1.11 1.85
N PHE A 177 13.84 -0.03 1.18
CA PHE A 177 13.11 -0.24 -0.07
C PHE A 177 11.60 -0.23 0.17
N VAL A 178 10.86 0.39 -0.75
CA VAL A 178 9.39 0.30 -0.87
C VAL A 178 9.05 0.08 -2.33
N GLY A 179 8.22 -0.92 -2.61
CA GLY A 179 7.83 -1.26 -3.98
C GLY A 179 6.51 -2.01 -4.08
N LEU A 180 6.10 -2.26 -5.33
CA LEU A 180 4.95 -3.08 -5.69
C LEU A 180 5.41 -4.16 -6.66
N GLU A 181 4.98 -5.41 -6.48
CA GLU A 181 5.34 -6.50 -7.38
C GLU A 181 5.01 -6.14 -8.84
N GLU A 182 5.91 -6.47 -9.76
CA GLU A 182 5.87 -5.94 -11.13
C GLU A 182 4.59 -6.29 -11.89
N SER A 183 4.12 -7.54 -11.81
CA SER A 183 2.89 -7.95 -12.50
C SER A 183 1.65 -7.23 -11.94
N ILE A 184 1.60 -6.99 -10.63
CA ILE A 184 0.52 -6.24 -9.98
C ILE A 184 0.62 -4.76 -10.35
N PHE A 185 1.83 -4.18 -10.36
CA PHE A 185 2.05 -2.79 -10.80
C PHE A 185 1.54 -2.57 -12.23
N ARG A 186 1.81 -3.49 -13.16
CA ARG A 186 1.28 -3.44 -14.53
C ARG A 186 -0.26 -3.47 -14.56
N GLN A 187 -0.88 -4.30 -13.74
CA GLN A 187 -2.34 -4.35 -13.62
C GLN A 187 -2.92 -3.07 -13.02
N VAL A 188 -2.22 -2.44 -12.06
CA VAL A 188 -2.60 -1.14 -11.48
C VAL A 188 -2.54 -0.02 -12.53
N VAL A 189 -1.51 0.00 -13.38
CA VAL A 189 -1.44 0.95 -14.51
C VAL A 189 -2.59 0.70 -15.49
N SER A 190 -2.88 -0.55 -15.82
CA SER A 190 -4.04 -0.90 -16.66
C SER A 190 -5.37 -0.46 -16.04
N LEU A 191 -5.55 -0.64 -14.73
CA LEU A 191 -6.73 -0.16 -13.99
C LEU A 191 -6.87 1.38 -14.09
N ALA A 192 -5.76 2.12 -14.01
CA ALA A 192 -5.75 3.57 -14.12
C ALA A 192 -6.05 4.08 -15.54
N ARG A 193 -5.75 3.29 -16.57
CA ARG A 193 -6.07 3.60 -17.98
C ARG A 193 -7.48 3.20 -18.38
N SER A 194 -8.04 2.18 -17.72
CA SER A 194 -9.37 1.66 -18.05
C SER A 194 -10.48 2.62 -17.63
N GLU A 195 -11.47 2.81 -18.50
CA GLU A 195 -12.77 3.43 -18.15
C GLU A 195 -13.83 2.37 -17.79
N ALA A 196 -13.49 1.08 -17.84
CA ALA A 196 -14.45 0.01 -17.69
C ALA A 196 -15.10 -0.02 -16.29
N GLU A 197 -16.41 -0.28 -16.27
CA GLU A 197 -17.24 -0.36 -15.05
C GLU A 197 -16.97 -1.64 -14.22
N ALA A 198 -16.41 -2.68 -14.84
CA ALA A 198 -16.12 -3.93 -14.14
C ALA A 198 -14.94 -3.77 -13.18
N VAL A 199 -15.06 -4.28 -11.95
CA VAL A 199 -13.95 -4.34 -10.99
C VAL A 199 -12.87 -5.25 -11.55
N PRO A 200 -11.69 -4.75 -11.95
CA PRO A 200 -10.62 -5.64 -12.37
C PRO A 200 -10.17 -6.45 -11.17
N GLN A 201 -10.19 -7.77 -11.30
CA GLN A 201 -9.69 -8.67 -10.28
C GLN A 201 -8.16 -8.63 -10.34
N LEU A 202 -7.57 -7.69 -9.61
CA LEU A 202 -6.12 -7.63 -9.46
C LEU A 202 -5.62 -8.93 -8.84
N SER A 203 -4.55 -9.46 -9.43
CA SER A 203 -3.87 -10.64 -8.92
C SER A 203 -3.43 -10.40 -7.49
N ARG A 204 -3.59 -11.41 -6.63
CA ARG A 204 -3.06 -11.36 -5.26
C ARG A 204 -1.66 -11.95 -5.26
N PHE A 205 -0.75 -11.28 -4.57
CA PHE A 205 0.58 -11.82 -4.36
C PHE A 205 0.49 -13.11 -3.54
N GLU A 206 1.28 -14.12 -3.92
CA GLU A 206 1.29 -15.41 -3.23
C GLU A 206 1.78 -15.25 -1.80
N GLN A 207 1.17 -16.00 -0.88
CA GLN A 207 1.63 -15.96 0.51
C GLN A 207 2.99 -16.64 0.58
N THR A 208 3.97 -15.92 1.10
CA THR A 208 5.33 -16.41 1.31
C THR A 208 5.56 -16.78 2.76
N ASP A 209 6.38 -17.79 2.97
CA ASP A 209 6.83 -18.14 4.31
C ASP A 209 7.66 -17.00 4.91
N PHE A 210 7.57 -16.88 6.24
CA PHE A 210 8.40 -15.95 6.99
C PHE A 210 9.88 -16.32 6.84
N PHE A 211 10.72 -15.34 6.52
CA PHE A 211 12.17 -15.55 6.43
C PHE A 211 13.00 -14.49 7.14
N TYR A 212 12.53 -13.24 7.21
CA TYR A 212 13.25 -12.15 7.86
C TYR A 212 12.27 -11.10 8.40
N SER A 213 12.47 -10.68 9.66
CA SER A 213 11.55 -9.77 10.36
C SER A 213 11.51 -8.35 9.78
N GLY A 214 12.59 -7.91 9.12
CA GLY A 214 12.64 -6.61 8.48
C GLY A 214 12.10 -6.58 7.05
N PHE A 215 11.75 -7.73 6.47
CA PHE A 215 11.23 -7.82 5.10
C PHE A 215 9.76 -8.25 5.15
N SER A 216 8.89 -7.46 4.56
CA SER A 216 7.46 -7.75 4.53
C SER A 216 6.91 -7.58 3.12
N VAL A 217 6.10 -8.54 2.69
CA VAL A 217 5.27 -8.45 1.49
C VAL A 217 3.83 -8.73 1.87
N LEU A 218 2.92 -7.92 1.36
CA LEU A 218 1.49 -8.08 1.58
C LEU A 218 0.82 -8.73 0.37
N ARG A 219 -0.41 -9.22 0.56
CA ARG A 219 -1.20 -9.89 -0.49
C ARG A 219 -1.58 -8.96 -1.65
N ASP A 220 -1.46 -7.65 -1.47
CA ASP A 220 -1.61 -6.63 -2.51
C ASP A 220 -0.33 -6.43 -3.33
N GLY A 221 0.73 -7.19 -3.05
CA GLY A 221 2.02 -7.13 -3.74
C GLY A 221 2.95 -6.02 -3.24
N SER A 222 2.54 -5.20 -2.29
CA SER A 222 3.41 -4.19 -1.71
C SER A 222 4.50 -4.84 -0.88
N ALA A 223 5.73 -4.37 -1.04
CA ALA A 223 6.90 -4.86 -0.34
C ALA A 223 7.64 -3.72 0.36
N ILE A 224 8.17 -4.01 1.54
CA ILE A 224 9.07 -3.15 2.29
C ILE A 224 10.20 -3.99 2.88
N GLY A 225 11.42 -3.48 2.84
CA GLY A 225 12.55 -4.16 3.46
C GLY A 225 13.87 -3.40 3.34
N PRO A 226 14.95 -3.92 3.96
CA PRO A 226 16.28 -3.32 3.81
C PRO A 226 16.75 -3.40 2.35
N ILE A 227 17.40 -2.34 1.88
CA ILE A 227 17.86 -2.23 0.49
C ILE A 227 18.81 -3.35 0.07
N GLU A 228 19.51 -3.97 1.02
CA GLU A 228 20.47 -5.06 0.79
C GLU A 228 19.81 -6.31 0.18
N PHE A 229 18.51 -6.48 0.36
CA PHE A 229 17.76 -7.58 -0.27
C PHE A 229 17.37 -7.28 -1.72
N PHE A 230 17.59 -6.06 -2.22
CA PHE A 230 17.12 -5.61 -3.52
C PHE A 230 18.28 -5.11 -4.39
N SER A 231 18.45 -5.72 -5.56
CA SER A 231 19.32 -5.20 -6.60
C SER A 231 18.48 -4.47 -7.65
N PRO A 232 18.83 -3.24 -8.04
CA PRO A 232 18.21 -2.61 -9.21
C PRO A 232 18.52 -3.46 -10.46
N ASP A 233 17.55 -3.56 -11.35
CA ASP A 233 17.62 -4.38 -12.57
C ASP A 233 17.58 -3.48 -13.80
N GLU A 234 16.38 -3.00 -14.17
CA GLU A 234 16.17 -2.18 -15.37
C GLU A 234 15.08 -1.12 -15.18
N ASN A 235 15.05 -0.14 -16.10
CA ASN A 235 13.94 0.78 -16.21
C ASN A 235 12.75 0.06 -16.86
N VAL A 236 11.59 0.16 -16.24
CA VAL A 236 10.32 -0.32 -16.79
C VAL A 236 9.48 0.87 -17.20
N THR A 237 9.05 0.88 -18.46
CA THR A 237 8.18 1.92 -19.01
C THR A 237 6.86 1.26 -19.42
N LEU A 238 5.75 1.80 -18.91
CA LEU A 238 4.39 1.30 -19.17
C LEU A 238 3.52 2.38 -19.82
#